data_AF-A0A536UAX0-F1
#
_entry.id   AF-A0A536UAX0-F1
#
_cell.length_a   1.000
_cell.length_b   1.000
_cell.length_c   1.000
_cell.angle_alpha   90.00
_cell.angle_beta   90.00
_cell.angle_gamma   90.00
#
_symmetry.space_group_name_H-M   'P 1'
#
loop_
_entity.id
_entity.type
_entity.pdbx_description
1 polymer ?
#
loop_
_entity_poly.entity_id
_entity_poly.type
_entity_poly.pdbx_seq_one_letter_code
_entity_poly.pdbx_strand_id
1 'polypeptide(L)'
;STRAQLFNHNTVMMLAVSAAAWCVLRALQSPLRRWWVAAGVAAGLAMLSKYQSVVPLAGIVVALMLAGELASRRTRGGIVLAAAVAALVFAPHLAWMLQHDLTTLRYAAQEGPPLSWAERAFSVVSFLAQQVRLLFPSLLFALLLWLLPGLRKQPGSDADDAGAPRRRAWFIGLIVFPLVVTLLTCPAFGLKLQNHWGYQCLQFVALWLAWRLRGVLQRAPRTIVMLALLVQALSMAVAAKPSWTRETQPGRRVDGQYPARQLAAAVQADWHAVTECPLRVVVGPSFEAGMVSVYAPRPPKVLEGGDFRKSPWVQPHELQRDGAVYVATEPSQLPSHAVRVGSLPVGAAAGG
;
A
#
# COMPACT_ATOMS: atom_id res chain seq x y z
N SER A 1 11.50 10.19 -2.41
CA SER A 1 10.15 9.59 -2.36
C SER A 1 9.50 10.00 -1.07
N THR A 2 8.59 10.96 -1.11
CA THR A 2 7.88 11.53 0.07
C THR A 2 7.04 10.49 0.83
N ARG A 3 6.92 9.25 0.32
CA ARG A 3 6.16 8.16 0.93
C ARG A 3 7.01 7.13 1.68
N ALA A 4 8.34 7.25 1.66
CA ALA A 4 9.21 6.32 2.40
C ALA A 4 8.96 6.37 3.93
N GLN A 5 8.36 7.45 4.42
CA GLN A 5 8.05 7.69 5.83
C GLN A 5 6.59 7.34 6.20
N LEU A 6 5.76 6.87 5.25
CA LEU A 6 4.36 6.58 5.53
C LEU A 6 4.19 5.11 5.93
N PHE A 7 3.84 4.88 7.20
CA PHE A 7 3.23 3.62 7.61
C PHE A 7 1.93 3.46 6.81
N ASN A 8 1.88 2.43 5.96
CA ASN A 8 0.79 2.24 5.02
C ASN A 8 0.36 0.77 5.04
N HIS A 9 -0.94 0.53 4.89
CA HIS A 9 -1.54 -0.79 4.75
C HIS A 9 -0.87 -1.67 3.67
N ASN A 10 -0.23 -1.06 2.65
CA ASN A 10 0.58 -1.80 1.67
C ASN A 10 1.74 -2.57 2.32
N THR A 11 2.44 -1.98 3.29
CA THR A 11 3.60 -2.63 3.95
C THR A 11 3.15 -3.85 4.76
N VAL A 12 2.04 -3.72 5.49
CA VAL A 12 1.45 -4.83 6.26
C VAL A 12 0.99 -5.95 5.34
N MET A 13 0.31 -5.60 4.24
CA MET A 13 -0.10 -6.57 3.22
C MET A 13 1.10 -7.32 2.62
N MET A 14 2.17 -6.61 2.21
CA MET A 14 3.35 -7.24 1.62
C MET A 14 4.02 -8.23 2.57
N LEU A 15 4.13 -7.88 3.84
CA LEU A 15 4.64 -8.76 4.90
C LEU A 15 3.77 -10.03 5.02
N ALA A 16 2.46 -9.86 5.12
CA ALA A 16 1.52 -10.96 5.28
C ALA A 16 1.50 -11.90 4.06
N VAL A 17 1.54 -11.36 2.83
CA VAL A 17 1.67 -12.16 1.60
C VAL A 17 3.00 -12.91 1.56
N SER A 18 4.09 -12.27 1.97
CA SER A 18 5.42 -12.92 2.03
C SER A 18 5.45 -14.06 3.05
N ALA A 19 4.83 -13.86 4.22
CA ALA A 19 4.67 -14.88 5.24
C ALA A 19 3.81 -16.06 4.74
N ALA A 20 2.72 -15.78 4.00
CA ALA A 20 1.89 -16.82 3.39
C ALA A 20 2.69 -17.65 2.37
N ALA A 21 3.40 -17.00 1.45
CA ALA A 21 4.25 -17.68 0.46
C ALA A 21 5.33 -18.54 1.13
N TRP A 22 6.00 -18.01 2.15
CA TRP A 22 7.00 -18.76 2.92
C TRP A 22 6.40 -19.96 3.66
N CYS A 23 5.27 -19.79 4.33
CA CYS A 23 4.59 -20.88 5.02
C CYS A 23 4.16 -21.99 4.05
N VAL A 24 3.67 -21.65 2.86
CA VAL A 24 3.35 -22.63 1.81
C VAL A 24 4.60 -23.39 1.38
N LEU A 25 5.72 -22.70 1.12
CA LEU A 25 6.99 -23.35 0.79
C LEU A 25 7.45 -24.32 1.90
N ARG A 26 7.30 -23.94 3.17
CA ARG A 26 7.58 -24.82 4.32
C ARG A 26 6.62 -26.01 4.40
N ALA A 27 5.35 -25.81 4.06
CA ALA A 27 4.33 -26.85 4.07
C ALA A 27 4.57 -27.93 2.99
N LEU A 28 5.17 -27.55 1.86
CA LEU A 28 5.59 -28.49 0.81
C LEU A 28 6.78 -29.36 1.23
N GLN A 29 7.63 -28.87 2.13
CA GLN A 29 8.82 -29.58 2.61
C GLN A 29 8.59 -30.36 3.91
N SER A 30 7.46 -30.15 4.59
CA SER A 30 7.23 -30.65 5.94
C SER A 30 5.92 -31.41 6.04
N PRO A 31 5.86 -32.51 6.82
CA PRO A 31 4.62 -33.23 7.06
C PRO A 31 3.61 -32.47 7.93
N LEU A 32 3.99 -31.35 8.55
CA LEU A 32 3.21 -30.65 9.56
C LEU A 32 2.10 -29.76 8.97
N ARG A 33 0.86 -29.94 9.43
CA ARG A 33 -0.31 -29.12 9.01
C ARG A 33 -0.23 -27.67 9.49
N ARG A 34 0.55 -27.39 10.55
CA ARG A 34 0.71 -26.04 11.11
C ARG A 34 1.15 -25.00 10.09
N TRP A 35 1.91 -25.42 9.07
CA TRP A 35 2.36 -24.50 8.01
C TRP A 35 1.22 -24.07 7.09
N TRP A 36 0.25 -24.95 6.81
CA TRP A 36 -0.97 -24.58 6.07
C TRP A 36 -1.88 -23.68 6.90
N VAL A 37 -1.99 -23.93 8.21
CA VAL A 37 -2.71 -23.04 9.14
C VAL A 37 -2.06 -21.66 9.18
N ALA A 38 -0.73 -21.58 9.36
CA ALA A 38 0.01 -20.32 9.36
C ALA A 38 -0.10 -19.58 8.02
N ALA A 39 -0.09 -20.30 6.89
CA ALA A 39 -0.34 -19.71 5.58
C ALA A 39 -1.75 -19.10 5.48
N GLY A 40 -2.76 -19.80 6.01
CA GLY A 40 -4.14 -19.31 6.07
C GLY A 40 -4.29 -18.06 6.95
N VAL A 41 -3.68 -18.05 8.14
CA VAL A 41 -3.67 -16.87 9.02
C VAL A 41 -3.02 -15.68 8.30
N ALA A 42 -1.85 -15.88 7.70
CA ALA A 42 -1.14 -14.84 6.96
C ALA A 42 -1.96 -14.33 5.76
N ALA A 43 -2.65 -15.22 5.02
CA ALA A 43 -3.53 -14.83 3.93
C ALA A 43 -4.74 -14.01 4.42
N GLY A 44 -5.39 -14.42 5.50
CA GLY A 44 -6.49 -13.66 6.11
C GLY A 44 -6.06 -12.27 6.59
N LEU A 45 -4.91 -12.17 7.26
CA LEU A 45 -4.32 -10.89 7.67
C LEU A 45 -3.96 -9.99 6.47
N ALA A 46 -3.47 -10.58 5.37
CA ALA A 46 -3.21 -9.84 4.14
C ALA A 46 -4.50 -9.23 3.58
N MET A 47 -5.59 -10.00 3.53
CA MET A 47 -6.91 -9.55 3.06
C MET A 47 -7.52 -8.47 3.96
N LEU A 48 -7.37 -8.59 5.29
CA LEU A 48 -7.77 -7.56 6.25
C LEU A 48 -6.96 -6.27 6.07
N SER A 49 -5.69 -6.38 5.70
CA SER A 49 -4.84 -5.20 5.44
C SER A 49 -5.27 -4.49 4.15
N LYS A 50 -5.51 -5.26 3.08
CA LYS A 50 -5.94 -4.73 1.80
C LYS A 50 -6.54 -5.83 0.92
N TYR A 51 -7.76 -5.63 0.41
CA TYR A 51 -8.44 -6.61 -0.44
C TYR A 51 -7.65 -6.98 -1.71
N GLN A 52 -6.79 -6.07 -2.17
CA GLN A 52 -5.92 -6.30 -3.32
C GLN A 52 -4.98 -7.51 -3.14
N SER A 53 -4.71 -7.94 -1.90
CA SER A 53 -3.88 -9.10 -1.58
C SER A 53 -4.38 -10.41 -2.19
N VAL A 54 -5.67 -10.50 -2.54
CA VAL A 54 -6.25 -11.67 -3.21
C VAL A 54 -5.48 -12.00 -4.49
N VAL A 55 -5.01 -10.98 -5.22
CA VAL A 55 -4.26 -11.17 -6.47
C VAL A 55 -2.92 -11.91 -6.26
N PRO A 56 -1.98 -11.44 -5.41
CA PRO A 56 -0.75 -12.19 -5.14
C PRO A 56 -0.99 -13.51 -4.38
N LEU A 57 -2.03 -13.63 -3.56
CA LEU A 57 -2.40 -14.90 -2.92
C LEU A 57 -2.85 -15.94 -3.96
N ALA A 58 -3.67 -15.55 -4.94
CA ALA A 58 -4.02 -16.40 -6.08
C ALA A 58 -2.75 -16.77 -6.88
N GLY A 59 -1.79 -15.86 -6.97
CA GLY A 59 -0.46 -16.12 -7.54
C GLY A 59 0.28 -17.30 -6.89
N ILE A 60 0.16 -17.48 -5.56
CA ILE A 60 0.72 -18.64 -4.86
C ILE A 60 0.03 -19.94 -5.33
N VAL A 61 -1.30 -19.92 -5.48
CA VAL A 61 -2.05 -21.09 -5.96
C VAL A 61 -1.69 -21.42 -7.41
N VAL A 62 -1.54 -20.40 -8.27
CA VAL A 62 -1.07 -20.56 -9.64
C VAL A 62 0.34 -21.15 -9.68
N ALA A 63 1.24 -20.71 -8.80
CA ALA A 63 2.57 -21.31 -8.69
C ALA A 63 2.51 -22.79 -8.30
N LEU A 64 1.67 -23.17 -7.34
CA LEU A 64 1.48 -24.57 -6.94
C LEU A 64 0.94 -25.42 -8.10
N MET A 65 -0.03 -24.89 -8.85
CA MET A 65 -0.60 -25.55 -10.02
C MET A 65 0.45 -25.78 -11.11
N LEU A 66 1.16 -24.72 -11.52
CA LEU A 66 2.17 -24.78 -12.56
C LEU A 66 3.39 -25.62 -12.16
N ALA A 67 3.67 -25.74 -10.86
CA ALA A 67 4.75 -26.58 -10.34
C ALA A 67 4.36 -28.07 -10.23
N GLY A 68 3.11 -28.44 -10.52
CA GLY A 68 2.61 -29.81 -10.39
C GLY A 68 2.33 -30.25 -8.94
N GLU A 69 2.41 -29.34 -7.97
CA GLU A 69 2.29 -29.66 -6.54
C GLU A 69 0.87 -30.11 -6.15
N LEU A 70 -0.13 -29.79 -6.99
CA LEU A 70 -1.53 -30.18 -6.79
C LEU A 70 -1.80 -31.68 -7.03
N ALA A 71 -0.89 -32.42 -7.68
CA ALA A 71 -1.01 -33.87 -7.82
C ALA A 71 -1.16 -34.55 -6.44
N SER A 72 -0.44 -34.04 -5.45
CA SER A 72 -0.49 -34.49 -4.07
C SER A 72 -1.83 -34.15 -3.40
N ARG A 73 -2.54 -35.18 -2.91
CA ARG A 73 -3.76 -35.01 -2.10
C ARG A 73 -3.51 -34.18 -0.85
N ARG A 74 -2.31 -34.32 -0.26
CA ARG A 74 -1.85 -33.56 0.90
C ARG A 74 -1.80 -32.06 0.59
N THR A 75 -1.25 -31.67 -0.56
CA THR A 75 -1.18 -30.26 -0.97
C THR A 75 -2.57 -29.70 -1.20
N ARG A 76 -3.45 -30.43 -1.89
CA ARG A 76 -4.85 -30.03 -2.10
C ARG A 76 -5.59 -29.82 -0.77
N GLY A 77 -5.51 -30.79 0.15
CA GLY A 77 -6.10 -30.66 1.48
C GLY A 77 -5.49 -29.51 2.30
N GLY A 78 -4.19 -29.26 2.13
CA GLY A 78 -3.49 -28.13 2.73
C GLY A 78 -3.98 -26.78 2.23
N ILE A 79 -4.22 -26.63 0.93
CA ILE A 79 -4.80 -25.41 0.33
C ILE A 79 -6.21 -25.18 0.86
N VAL A 80 -7.05 -26.21 0.91
CA VAL A 80 -8.41 -26.11 1.48
C VAL A 80 -8.35 -25.68 2.94
N LEU A 81 -7.45 -26.25 3.73
CA LEU A 81 -7.24 -25.86 5.13
C LEU A 81 -6.79 -24.40 5.25
N ALA A 82 -5.81 -23.97 4.44
CA ALA A 82 -5.33 -22.59 4.45
C ALA A 82 -6.44 -21.60 4.04
N ALA A 83 -7.24 -21.94 3.02
CA ALA A 83 -8.38 -21.14 2.58
C ALA A 83 -9.46 -21.03 3.66
N ALA A 84 -9.79 -22.14 4.35
CA ALA A 84 -10.75 -22.14 5.45
C ALA A 84 -10.27 -21.26 6.63
N VAL A 85 -8.99 -21.35 7.00
CA VAL A 85 -8.40 -20.50 8.04
C VAL A 85 -8.37 -19.04 7.62
N ALA A 86 -8.00 -18.74 6.37
CA ALA A 86 -8.02 -17.37 5.85
C ALA A 86 -9.44 -16.78 5.88
N ALA A 87 -10.45 -17.56 5.48
CA ALA A 87 -11.85 -17.18 5.54
C ALA A 87 -12.28 -16.93 6.99
N LEU A 88 -11.89 -17.78 7.94
CA LEU A 88 -12.21 -17.59 9.36
C LEU A 88 -11.58 -16.30 9.93
N VAL A 89 -10.32 -16.01 9.60
CA VAL A 89 -9.66 -14.77 10.01
C VAL A 89 -10.32 -13.53 9.39
N PHE A 90 -10.77 -13.63 8.14
CA PHE A 90 -11.44 -12.54 7.43
C PHE A 90 -12.93 -12.40 7.78
N ALA A 91 -13.54 -13.43 8.37
CA ALA A 91 -14.99 -13.52 8.60
C ALA A 91 -15.59 -12.37 9.43
N PRO A 92 -14.97 -11.90 10.53
CA PRO A 92 -15.55 -10.80 11.32
C PRO A 92 -15.73 -9.53 10.49
N HIS A 93 -14.75 -9.22 9.64
CA HIS A 93 -14.81 -8.08 8.74
C HIS A 93 -15.86 -8.27 7.64
N LEU A 94 -15.96 -9.48 7.07
CA LEU A 94 -16.99 -9.79 6.09
C LEU A 94 -18.41 -9.64 6.67
N ALA A 95 -18.64 -10.14 7.88
CA ALA A 95 -19.91 -10.01 8.58
C ALA A 95 -20.27 -8.53 8.84
N TRP A 96 -19.31 -7.75 9.34
CA TRP A 96 -19.50 -6.31 9.53
C TRP A 96 -19.83 -5.61 8.21
N MET A 97 -19.09 -5.92 7.14
CA MET A 97 -19.28 -5.31 5.83
C MET A 97 -20.66 -5.61 5.23
N LEU A 98 -21.18 -6.84 5.41
CA LEU A 98 -22.53 -7.22 4.97
C LEU A 98 -23.62 -6.49 5.75
N GLN A 99 -23.42 -6.25 7.05
CA GLN A 99 -24.36 -5.51 7.90
C GLN A 99 -24.39 -4.01 7.60
N HIS A 100 -23.33 -3.48 6.98
CA HIS A 100 -23.19 -2.06 6.62
C HIS A 100 -23.28 -1.89 5.10
N ASP A 101 -24.13 -2.69 4.45
CA ASP A 101 -24.50 -2.59 3.04
C ASP A 101 -23.29 -2.55 2.07
N LEU A 102 -22.15 -3.15 2.40
CA LEU A 102 -20.93 -3.10 1.58
C LEU A 102 -20.39 -1.67 1.36
N THR A 103 -20.52 -0.77 2.34
CA THR A 103 -19.97 0.61 2.31
C THR A 103 -18.56 0.68 1.73
N THR A 104 -17.65 -0.19 2.17
CA THR A 104 -16.26 -0.19 1.68
C THR A 104 -16.13 -0.53 0.19
N LEU A 105 -16.95 -1.44 -0.35
CA LEU A 105 -16.96 -1.77 -1.77
C LEU A 105 -17.61 -0.67 -2.60
N ARG A 106 -18.69 -0.05 -2.10
CA ARG A 106 -19.33 1.07 -2.78
C ARG A 106 -18.42 2.30 -2.84
N TYR A 107 -17.68 2.58 -1.77
CA TYR A 107 -16.66 3.62 -1.77
C TYR A 107 -15.61 3.37 -2.87
N ALA A 108 -15.12 2.13 -2.99
CA ALA A 108 -14.17 1.77 -4.05
C ALA A 108 -14.79 1.80 -5.46
N ALA A 109 -16.09 1.56 -5.60
CA ALA A 109 -16.81 1.60 -6.87
C ALA A 109 -17.14 3.04 -7.34
N GLN A 110 -17.08 4.03 -6.45
CA GLN A 110 -17.34 5.44 -6.76
C GLN A 110 -16.13 6.16 -7.38
N GLU A 111 -15.09 5.45 -7.83
CA GLU A 111 -13.92 6.02 -8.51
C GLU A 111 -14.24 6.53 -9.94
N GLY A 112 -15.09 7.55 -10.03
CA GLY A 112 -15.34 8.33 -11.24
C GLY A 112 -15.91 7.55 -12.44
N PRO A 113 -16.16 8.25 -13.57
CA PRO A 113 -16.52 7.57 -14.81
C PRO A 113 -15.34 6.72 -15.33
N PRO A 114 -15.60 5.61 -16.04
CA PRO A 114 -14.56 4.79 -16.63
C PRO A 114 -13.68 5.61 -17.58
N LEU A 115 -12.37 5.35 -17.56
CA LEU A 115 -11.43 6.00 -18.47
C LEU A 115 -11.76 5.73 -19.94
N SER A 116 -11.53 6.73 -20.80
CA SER A 116 -11.49 6.57 -22.26
C SER A 116 -10.34 5.62 -22.68
N TRP A 117 -10.40 5.07 -23.89
CA TRP A 117 -9.35 4.16 -24.37
C TRP A 117 -7.95 4.79 -24.43
N ALA A 118 -7.85 6.07 -24.80
CA ALA A 118 -6.59 6.80 -24.79
C ALA A 118 -6.03 6.95 -23.37
N GLU A 119 -6.88 7.28 -22.39
CA GLU A 119 -6.47 7.37 -20.99
C GLU A 119 -6.08 6.02 -20.39
N ARG A 120 -6.75 4.94 -20.79
CA ARG A 120 -6.37 3.57 -20.39
C ARG A 120 -4.98 3.21 -20.90
N ALA A 121 -4.70 3.46 -22.18
CA ALA A 121 -3.38 3.21 -22.76
C ALA A 121 -2.30 4.03 -22.06
N PHE A 122 -2.54 5.32 -21.82
CA PHE A 122 -1.64 6.18 -21.07
C PHE A 122 -1.44 5.68 -19.63
N SER A 123 -2.51 5.25 -18.96
CA SER A 123 -2.44 4.70 -17.60
C SER A 123 -1.57 3.45 -17.53
N VAL A 124 -1.66 2.55 -18.52
CA VAL A 124 -0.82 1.34 -18.59
C VAL A 124 0.65 1.69 -18.82
N VAL A 125 0.95 2.54 -19.81
CA VAL A 125 2.32 2.97 -20.12
C VAL A 125 2.94 3.70 -18.94
N SER A 126 2.21 4.65 -18.35
CA SER A 126 2.64 5.41 -17.19
C SER A 126 2.90 4.47 -16.00
N PHE A 127 2.00 3.53 -15.73
CA PHE A 127 2.19 2.54 -14.67
C PHE A 127 3.46 1.70 -14.88
N LEU A 128 3.69 1.16 -16.08
CA LEU A 128 4.88 0.38 -16.41
C LEU A 128 6.17 1.21 -16.27
N ALA A 129 6.17 2.45 -16.77
CA ALA A 129 7.30 3.36 -16.61
C ALA A 129 7.61 3.62 -15.12
N GLN A 130 6.58 3.76 -14.28
CA GLN A 130 6.75 3.86 -12.83
C GLN A 130 7.30 2.56 -12.22
N GLN A 131 6.87 1.39 -12.69
CA GLN A 131 7.43 0.11 -12.21
C GLN A 131 8.90 -0.04 -12.56
N VAL A 132 9.33 0.34 -13.77
CA VAL A 132 10.74 0.36 -14.16
C VAL A 132 11.52 1.33 -13.28
N ARG A 133 10.98 2.52 -13.02
CA ARG A 133 11.60 3.50 -12.10
C ARG A 133 11.74 2.93 -10.69
N LEU A 134 10.76 2.18 -10.19
CA LEU A 134 10.82 1.55 -8.86
C LEU A 134 11.85 0.43 -8.80
N LEU A 135 12.00 -0.34 -9.88
CA LEU A 135 13.01 -1.39 -10.01
C LEU A 135 14.41 -0.85 -10.33
N PHE A 136 14.58 0.44 -10.53
CA PHE A 136 15.86 1.06 -10.91
C PHE A 136 17.04 0.61 -10.03
N PRO A 137 16.96 0.56 -8.68
CA PRO A 137 18.07 0.07 -7.86
C PRO A 137 18.46 -1.38 -8.19
N SER A 138 17.48 -2.26 -8.40
CA SER A 138 17.73 -3.66 -8.78
C SER A 138 18.30 -3.79 -10.19
N LEU A 139 17.84 -2.96 -11.13
CA LEU A 139 18.34 -2.91 -12.50
C LEU A 139 19.77 -2.36 -12.56
N LEU A 140 20.07 -1.29 -11.82
CA LEU A 140 21.41 -0.74 -11.68
C LEU A 140 22.35 -1.76 -11.07
N PHE A 141 21.93 -2.45 -10.00
CA PHE A 141 22.69 -3.52 -9.41
C PHE A 141 23.00 -4.65 -10.41
N ALA A 142 22.00 -5.11 -11.16
CA ALA A 142 22.20 -6.11 -12.21
C ALA A 142 23.15 -5.63 -13.31
N LEU A 143 23.06 -4.35 -13.71
CA LEU A 143 23.95 -3.73 -14.69
C LEU A 143 25.39 -3.68 -14.18
N LEU A 144 25.63 -3.29 -12.92
CA LEU A 144 26.97 -3.25 -12.33
C LEU A 144 27.62 -4.64 -12.28
N LEU A 145 26.85 -5.67 -11.94
CA LEU A 145 27.32 -7.07 -12.00
C LEU A 145 27.66 -7.49 -13.43
N TRP A 146 26.88 -7.04 -14.42
CA TRP A 146 27.16 -7.29 -15.82
C TRP A 146 28.39 -6.53 -16.32
N LEU A 147 28.66 -5.31 -15.84
CA LEU A 147 29.83 -4.54 -16.24
C LEU A 147 31.14 -5.09 -15.65
N LEU A 148 31.10 -5.69 -14.45
CA LEU A 148 32.26 -6.22 -13.74
C LEU A 148 32.54 -7.67 -14.14
N PRO A 149 33.58 -7.97 -14.96
CA PRO A 149 33.78 -9.31 -15.55
C PRO A 149 33.90 -10.43 -14.51
N GLY A 150 34.57 -10.18 -13.38
CA GLY A 150 34.70 -11.14 -12.28
C GLY A 150 33.38 -11.50 -11.59
N LEU A 151 32.36 -10.65 -11.72
CA LEU A 151 31.02 -10.81 -11.14
C LEU A 151 29.96 -11.20 -12.19
N ARG A 152 30.36 -11.43 -13.45
CA ARG A 152 29.44 -11.95 -14.47
C ARG A 152 29.04 -13.39 -14.14
N LYS A 153 27.81 -13.73 -14.52
CA LYS A 153 27.36 -15.12 -14.53
C LYS A 153 28.07 -15.86 -15.66
N GLN A 154 28.72 -16.98 -15.34
CA GLN A 154 29.37 -17.82 -16.35
C GLN A 154 28.33 -18.63 -17.14
N PRO A 155 28.47 -18.71 -18.49
CA PRO A 155 27.68 -19.63 -19.31
C PRO A 155 27.82 -21.06 -18.80
N GLY A 156 26.72 -21.82 -18.75
CA GLY A 156 26.74 -23.23 -18.31
C GLY A 156 26.54 -23.47 -16.80
N SER A 157 26.61 -22.44 -15.95
CA SER A 157 26.41 -22.57 -14.50
C SER A 157 25.01 -23.08 -14.06
N ASP A 158 24.04 -23.12 -14.98
CA ASP A 158 22.66 -23.59 -14.76
C ASP A 158 22.30 -24.81 -15.64
N ALA A 159 23.25 -25.41 -16.36
CA ALA A 159 22.97 -26.35 -17.46
C ALA A 159 22.26 -27.65 -17.04
N ASP A 160 22.21 -27.97 -15.75
CA ASP A 160 21.61 -29.21 -15.24
C ASP A 160 20.69 -28.97 -14.02
N ASP A 161 19.89 -27.91 -14.08
CA ASP A 161 19.04 -27.53 -12.95
C ASP A 161 17.64 -28.18 -13.02
N ALA A 162 17.55 -29.42 -12.50
CA ALA A 162 16.31 -30.20 -12.37
C ALA A 162 15.14 -29.44 -11.71
N GLY A 163 15.41 -28.39 -10.92
CA GLY A 163 14.38 -27.54 -10.31
C GLY A 163 13.86 -26.41 -11.21
N ALA A 164 14.32 -26.29 -12.46
CA ALA A 164 13.99 -25.17 -13.35
C ALA A 164 12.49 -25.02 -13.65
N PRO A 165 11.74 -26.09 -13.95
CA PRO A 165 10.30 -25.98 -14.18
C PRO A 165 9.57 -25.44 -12.95
N ARG A 166 9.87 -26.00 -11.76
CA ARG A 166 9.29 -25.56 -10.49
C ARG A 166 9.58 -24.08 -10.23
N ARG A 167 10.80 -23.61 -10.44
CA ARG A 167 11.12 -22.18 -10.22
C ARG A 167 10.48 -21.25 -11.25
N ARG A 168 10.34 -21.68 -12.50
CA ARG A 168 9.57 -20.93 -13.51
C ARG A 168 8.11 -20.80 -13.07
N ALA A 169 7.50 -21.86 -12.56
CA ALA A 169 6.15 -21.82 -12.01
C ALA A 169 6.02 -20.80 -10.86
N TRP A 170 6.95 -20.79 -9.90
CA TRP A 170 6.96 -19.80 -8.82
C TRP A 170 7.22 -18.36 -9.30
N PHE A 171 8.09 -18.16 -10.30
CA PHE A 171 8.26 -16.84 -10.94
C PHE A 171 6.98 -16.36 -11.62
N ILE A 172 6.30 -17.25 -12.36
CA ILE A 172 5.04 -16.93 -13.02
C ILE A 172 3.99 -16.59 -11.98
N GLY A 173 3.77 -17.44 -10.98
CA GLY A 173 2.73 -17.24 -9.98
C GLY A 173 2.98 -16.02 -9.08
N LEU A 174 4.22 -15.80 -8.61
CA LEU A 174 4.50 -14.72 -7.64
C LEU A 174 4.74 -13.35 -8.27
N ILE A 175 5.09 -13.27 -9.56
CA ILE A 175 5.47 -11.99 -10.21
C ILE A 175 4.64 -11.75 -11.47
N VAL A 176 4.67 -12.66 -12.43
CA VAL A 176 4.02 -12.45 -13.74
C VAL A 176 2.51 -12.39 -13.60
N PHE A 177 1.92 -13.36 -12.91
CA PHE A 177 0.48 -13.45 -12.70
C PHE A 177 -0.09 -12.19 -12.02
N PRO A 178 0.39 -11.75 -10.83
CA PRO A 178 -0.18 -10.57 -10.20
C PRO A 178 0.04 -9.29 -11.01
N LEU A 179 1.17 -9.18 -11.72
CA LEU A 179 1.44 -8.05 -12.62
C LEU A 179 0.45 -8.02 -13.79
N VAL A 180 0.28 -9.13 -14.49
CA VAL A 180 -0.63 -9.25 -15.64
C VAL A 180 -2.07 -9.01 -15.21
N VAL A 181 -2.54 -9.66 -14.14
CA VAL A 181 -3.90 -9.45 -13.62
C VAL A 181 -4.14 -7.98 -13.28
N THR A 182 -3.18 -7.34 -12.60
CA THR A 182 -3.28 -5.90 -12.27
C THR A 182 -3.33 -5.04 -13.53
N LEU A 183 -2.47 -5.30 -14.52
CA LEU A 183 -2.46 -4.56 -15.79
C LEU A 183 -3.78 -4.71 -16.54
N LEU A 184 -4.39 -5.91 -16.54
CA LEU A 184 -5.64 -6.20 -17.22
C LEU A 184 -6.85 -5.52 -16.58
N THR A 185 -6.78 -5.10 -15.31
CA THR A 185 -7.89 -4.36 -14.67
C THR A 185 -8.23 -3.04 -15.39
N CYS A 186 -7.23 -2.36 -15.95
CA CYS A 186 -7.41 -1.10 -16.65
C CYS A 186 -8.17 -1.24 -17.98
N PRO A 187 -7.72 -2.08 -18.94
CA PRO A 187 -8.49 -2.30 -20.18
C PRO A 187 -9.82 -3.00 -19.93
N ALA A 188 -9.93 -3.90 -18.94
CA ALA A 188 -11.18 -4.62 -18.67
C ALA A 188 -12.25 -3.74 -18.01
N PHE A 189 -11.88 -2.94 -17.01
CA PHE A 189 -12.85 -2.22 -16.16
C PHE A 189 -12.75 -0.69 -16.25
N GLY A 190 -11.73 -0.15 -16.93
CA GLY A 190 -11.52 1.30 -17.03
C GLY A 190 -10.96 1.93 -15.76
N LEU A 191 -10.42 1.11 -14.87
CA LEU A 191 -9.82 1.58 -13.62
C LEU A 191 -8.47 2.24 -13.90
N LYS A 192 -8.23 3.37 -13.24
CA LYS A 192 -6.93 4.02 -13.27
C LYS A 192 -5.93 3.21 -12.44
N LEU A 193 -4.83 2.80 -13.07
CA LEU A 193 -3.80 2.04 -12.36
C LEU A 193 -3.09 2.94 -11.35
N GLN A 194 -3.12 2.52 -10.09
CA GLN A 194 -2.42 3.22 -9.03
C GLN A 194 -0.99 2.69 -8.92
N ASN A 195 0.02 3.57 -8.88
CA ASN A 195 1.44 3.17 -8.86
C ASN A 195 1.78 2.20 -7.73
N HIS A 196 1.11 2.32 -6.59
CA HIS A 196 1.36 1.48 -5.42
C HIS A 196 0.88 0.04 -5.58
N TRP A 197 0.04 -0.25 -6.56
CA TRP A 197 -0.38 -1.61 -6.90
C TRP A 197 0.77 -2.45 -7.42
N GLY A 198 1.80 -1.85 -8.00
CA GLY A 198 2.96 -2.59 -8.48
C GLY A 198 3.90 -3.07 -7.37
N TYR A 199 3.88 -2.46 -6.18
CA TYR A 199 4.72 -2.88 -5.05
C TYR A 199 4.48 -4.34 -4.67
N GLN A 200 3.22 -4.75 -4.58
CA GLN A 200 2.86 -6.14 -4.26
C GLN A 200 3.16 -7.10 -5.41
N CYS A 201 3.04 -6.67 -6.67
CA CYS A 201 3.28 -7.52 -7.83
C CYS A 201 4.77 -7.83 -8.01
N LEU A 202 5.63 -6.90 -7.60
CA LEU A 202 7.08 -6.97 -7.83
C LEU A 202 7.88 -7.27 -6.55
N GLN A 203 7.23 -7.50 -5.41
CA GLN A 203 7.91 -7.70 -4.12
C GLN A 203 8.89 -8.87 -4.11
N PHE A 204 8.66 -9.89 -4.94
CA PHE A 204 9.50 -11.08 -5.04
C PHE A 204 10.61 -10.97 -6.10
N VAL A 205 10.73 -9.85 -6.83
CA VAL A 205 11.74 -9.66 -7.88
C VAL A 205 13.16 -9.76 -7.32
N ALA A 206 13.41 -9.21 -6.12
CA ALA A 206 14.72 -9.30 -5.48
C ALA A 206 15.13 -10.75 -5.18
N LEU A 207 14.19 -11.60 -4.73
CA LEU A 207 14.44 -13.03 -4.52
C LEU A 207 14.71 -13.76 -5.84
N TRP A 208 13.96 -13.43 -6.89
CA TRP A 208 14.20 -13.99 -8.22
C TRP A 208 15.58 -13.59 -8.76
N LEU A 209 15.99 -12.33 -8.56
CA LEU A 209 17.30 -11.83 -8.98
C LEU A 209 18.43 -12.51 -8.18
N ALA A 210 18.29 -12.60 -6.86
CA ALA A 210 19.24 -13.31 -5.99
C ALA A 210 19.40 -14.78 -6.43
N TRP A 211 18.30 -15.44 -6.78
CA TRP A 211 18.33 -16.79 -7.31
C TRP A 211 19.03 -16.89 -8.68
N ARG A 212 18.71 -16.00 -9.62
CA ARG A 212 19.34 -15.96 -10.96
C ARG A 212 20.84 -15.78 -10.87
N LEU A 213 21.30 -15.06 -9.85
CA LEU A 213 22.68 -14.73 -9.56
C LEU A 213 23.33 -15.65 -8.51
N ARG A 214 22.69 -16.75 -8.11
CA ARG A 214 23.18 -17.61 -7.00
C ARG A 214 24.62 -18.09 -7.18
N GLY A 215 25.02 -18.47 -8.40
CA GLY A 215 26.40 -18.88 -8.69
C GLY A 215 27.41 -17.73 -8.65
N VAL A 216 26.98 -16.49 -8.82
CA VAL A 216 27.82 -15.31 -8.55
C VAL A 216 27.86 -15.02 -7.05
N LEU A 217 26.71 -15.09 -6.37
CA LEU A 217 26.57 -14.88 -4.93
C LEU A 217 27.45 -15.82 -4.11
N GLN A 218 27.56 -17.09 -4.52
CA GLN A 218 28.42 -18.07 -3.85
C GLN A 218 29.92 -17.79 -4.00
N ARG A 219 30.35 -17.18 -5.11
CA ARG A 219 31.77 -16.87 -5.38
C ARG A 219 32.25 -15.61 -4.67
N ALA A 220 31.40 -14.58 -4.61
CA ALA A 220 31.78 -13.27 -4.09
C ALA A 220 30.70 -12.68 -3.17
N PRO A 221 30.29 -13.38 -2.08
CA PRO A 221 29.14 -12.98 -1.26
C PRO A 221 29.32 -11.60 -0.63
N ARG A 222 30.51 -11.31 -0.07
CA ARG A 222 30.81 -10.02 0.55
C ARG A 222 30.71 -8.87 -0.45
N THR A 223 31.34 -9.00 -1.62
CA THR A 223 31.32 -7.98 -2.67
C THR A 223 29.90 -7.70 -3.16
N ILE A 224 29.10 -8.74 -3.35
CA ILE A 224 27.72 -8.63 -3.84
C ILE A 224 26.82 -7.98 -2.80
N VAL A 225 26.94 -8.36 -1.53
CA VAL A 225 26.20 -7.72 -0.44
C VAL A 225 26.61 -6.25 -0.28
N MET A 226 27.91 -5.94 -0.27
CA MET A 226 28.38 -4.55 -0.19
C MET A 226 27.90 -3.71 -1.37
N LEU A 227 27.94 -4.25 -2.59
CA LEU A 227 27.45 -3.56 -3.77
C LEU A 227 25.93 -3.33 -3.69
N ALA A 228 25.16 -4.32 -3.23
CA ALA A 228 23.71 -4.17 -3.04
C ALA A 228 23.40 -3.10 -1.99
N LEU A 229 24.12 -3.10 -0.85
CA LEU A 229 24.00 -2.09 0.20
C LEU A 229 24.40 -0.71 -0.30
N LEU A 230 25.47 -0.59 -1.09
CA LEU A 230 25.90 0.67 -1.69
C LEU A 230 24.85 1.23 -2.64
N VAL A 231 24.34 0.40 -3.56
CA VAL A 231 23.27 0.79 -4.50
C VAL A 231 22.01 1.20 -3.74
N GLN A 232 21.65 0.46 -2.68
CA GLN A 232 20.52 0.80 -1.83
C GLN A 232 20.74 2.12 -1.08
N ALA A 233 21.91 2.33 -0.48
CA ALA A 233 22.25 3.55 0.24
C ALA A 233 22.25 4.78 -0.68
N LEU A 234 22.83 4.67 -1.89
CA LEU A 234 22.79 5.72 -2.91
C LEU A 234 21.35 6.01 -3.36
N SER A 235 20.56 4.96 -3.59
CA SER A 235 19.14 5.11 -3.96
C SER A 235 18.34 5.78 -2.85
N MET A 236 18.61 5.45 -1.58
CA MET A 236 18.00 6.10 -0.42
C MET A 236 18.46 7.55 -0.28
N ALA A 237 19.73 7.86 -0.50
CA ALA A 237 20.24 9.22 -0.48
C ALA A 237 19.58 10.10 -1.56
N VAL A 238 19.44 9.59 -2.79
CA VAL A 238 18.70 10.25 -3.87
C VAL A 238 17.22 10.41 -3.52
N ALA A 239 16.62 9.39 -2.89
CA ALA A 239 15.22 9.42 -2.49
C ALA A 239 14.95 10.31 -1.27
N ALA A 240 15.95 10.53 -0.41
CA ALA A 240 15.89 11.37 0.78
C ALA A 240 16.10 12.85 0.46
N LYS A 241 16.72 13.18 -0.69
CA LYS A 241 16.70 14.56 -1.20
C LYS A 241 15.22 15.00 -1.27
N PRO A 242 14.85 16.12 -0.62
CA PRO A 242 13.53 16.68 -0.80
C PRO A 242 13.34 16.86 -2.30
N SER A 243 12.17 16.51 -2.83
CA SER A 243 11.90 16.76 -4.23
C SER A 243 11.73 18.28 -4.41
N TRP A 244 12.86 18.99 -4.43
CA TRP A 244 13.02 20.44 -4.52
C TRP A 244 12.18 21.06 -5.63
N THR A 245 11.83 20.28 -6.66
CA THR A 245 11.04 20.70 -7.82
C THR A 245 9.52 20.55 -7.68
N ARG A 246 9.01 19.83 -6.68
CA ARG A 246 7.55 19.66 -6.45
C ARG A 246 7.04 20.33 -5.19
N GLU A 247 7.90 20.51 -4.18
CA GLU A 247 7.58 21.20 -2.93
C GLU A 247 7.51 22.73 -3.09
N THR A 248 7.99 23.26 -4.22
CA THR A 248 8.06 24.70 -4.51
C THR A 248 6.98 25.19 -5.47
N GLN A 249 6.03 24.34 -5.89
CA GLN A 249 4.90 24.80 -6.70
C GLN A 249 3.96 25.67 -5.84
N PRO A 250 3.78 26.96 -6.17
CA PRO A 250 2.85 27.84 -5.44
C PRO A 250 1.45 27.23 -5.39
N GLY A 251 0.85 27.19 -4.20
CA GLY A 251 -0.52 26.68 -3.99
C GLY A 251 -0.66 25.16 -3.79
N ARG A 252 0.43 24.38 -3.81
CA ARG A 252 0.35 22.92 -3.59
C ARG A 252 0.66 22.53 -2.14
N ARG A 253 -0.31 21.93 -1.45
CA ARG A 253 -0.14 21.41 -0.07
C ARG A 253 0.98 20.35 0.00
N VAL A 254 1.93 20.55 0.91
CA VAL A 254 2.96 19.57 1.28
C VAL A 254 2.61 19.00 2.65
N ASP A 255 2.01 17.81 2.68
CA ASP A 255 1.44 17.23 3.91
C ASP A 255 2.48 17.13 5.06
N GLY A 256 3.75 16.85 4.77
CA GLY A 256 4.82 16.76 5.78
C GLY A 256 5.28 18.10 6.36
N GLN A 257 4.93 19.22 5.73
CA GLN A 257 5.19 20.59 6.21
C GLN A 257 3.91 21.29 6.66
N TYR A 258 2.78 20.58 6.66
CA TYR A 258 1.51 21.15 7.05
C TYR A 258 1.53 21.49 8.55
N PRO A 259 1.10 22.70 8.96
CA PRO A 259 1.18 23.15 10.35
C PRO A 259 0.07 22.53 11.21
N ALA A 260 -0.04 21.19 11.20
CA ALA A 260 -1.15 20.45 11.78
C ALA A 260 -1.34 20.71 13.28
N ARG A 261 -0.24 20.80 14.04
CA ARG A 261 -0.29 21.14 15.47
C ARG A 261 -0.74 22.58 15.72
N GLN A 262 -0.31 23.53 14.88
CA GLN A 262 -0.72 24.92 14.99
C GLN A 262 -2.20 25.08 14.64
N LEU A 263 -2.66 24.40 13.58
CA LEU A 263 -4.08 24.35 13.22
C LEU A 263 -4.93 23.79 14.37
N ALA A 264 -4.54 22.65 14.93
CA ALA A 264 -5.29 22.04 16.04
C ALA A 264 -5.31 22.95 17.27
N ALA A 265 -4.19 23.59 17.62
CA ALA A 265 -4.11 24.53 18.73
C ALA A 265 -4.97 25.78 18.49
N ALA A 266 -4.95 26.35 17.29
CA ALA A 266 -5.77 27.50 16.92
C ALA A 266 -7.27 27.17 17.01
N VAL A 267 -7.70 26.03 16.47
CA VAL A 267 -9.09 25.58 16.55
C VAL A 267 -9.54 25.37 18.00
N GLN A 268 -8.70 24.79 18.85
CA GLN A 268 -9.01 24.63 20.27
C GLN A 268 -9.10 25.97 21.00
N ALA A 269 -8.19 26.90 20.71
CA ALA A 269 -8.22 28.25 21.29
C ALA A 269 -9.47 29.03 20.87
N ASP A 270 -9.83 28.99 19.59
CA ASP A 270 -11.02 29.65 19.05
C ASP A 270 -12.31 29.09 19.66
N TRP A 271 -12.38 27.77 19.84
CA TRP A 271 -13.50 27.12 20.53
C TRP A 271 -13.58 27.53 22.00
N HIS A 272 -12.47 27.47 22.73
CA HIS A 272 -12.45 27.81 24.16
C HIS A 272 -12.61 29.30 24.46
N ALA A 273 -12.43 30.17 23.46
CA ALA A 273 -12.73 31.59 23.59
C ALA A 273 -14.23 31.90 23.62
N VAL A 274 -15.10 30.97 23.20
CA VAL A 274 -16.56 31.16 23.19
C VAL A 274 -17.30 30.21 24.14
N THR A 275 -16.66 29.14 24.61
CA THR A 275 -17.28 28.17 25.53
C THR A 275 -16.27 27.39 26.36
N GLU A 276 -16.65 27.03 27.59
CA GLU A 276 -15.89 26.09 28.43
C GLU A 276 -16.17 24.62 28.08
N CYS A 277 -17.18 24.36 27.25
CA CYS A 277 -17.52 23.01 26.81
C CYS A 277 -16.37 22.37 26.01
N PRO A 278 -16.16 21.04 26.10
CA PRO A 278 -15.16 20.36 25.29
C PRO A 278 -15.54 20.36 23.81
N LEU A 279 -14.57 20.58 22.92
CA LEU A 279 -14.78 20.44 21.47
C LEU A 279 -15.05 18.97 21.13
N ARG A 280 -16.27 18.67 20.65
CA ARG A 280 -16.71 17.29 20.36
C ARG A 280 -16.79 16.94 18.88
N VAL A 281 -17.07 17.91 18.02
CA VAL A 281 -17.25 17.69 16.58
C VAL A 281 -16.49 18.73 15.78
N VAL A 282 -15.72 18.27 14.78
CA VAL A 282 -15.09 19.11 13.77
C VAL A 282 -15.61 18.68 12.41
N VAL A 283 -16.11 19.66 11.64
CA VAL A 283 -16.64 19.49 10.29
C VAL A 283 -15.66 20.11 9.31
N GLY A 284 -15.32 19.41 8.24
CA GLY A 284 -14.43 19.97 7.22
C GLY A 284 -13.82 18.91 6.32
N PRO A 285 -12.92 19.30 5.40
CA PRO A 285 -12.19 18.36 4.57
C PRO A 285 -11.46 17.30 5.40
N SER A 286 -11.39 16.07 4.88
CA SER A 286 -10.80 14.89 5.53
C SER A 286 -9.47 15.16 6.23
N PHE A 287 -8.58 15.86 5.54
CA PHE A 287 -7.22 16.06 5.98
C PHE A 287 -7.17 17.09 7.12
N GLU A 288 -7.71 18.28 6.91
CA GLU A 288 -7.70 19.39 7.86
C GLU A 288 -8.46 19.04 9.14
N ALA A 289 -9.69 18.53 9.02
CA ALA A 289 -10.49 18.11 10.17
C ALA A 289 -9.84 16.92 10.91
N GLY A 290 -9.24 15.98 10.15
CA GLY A 290 -8.46 14.88 10.71
C GLY A 290 -7.24 15.36 11.50
N MET A 291 -6.50 16.35 11.00
CA MET A 291 -5.35 16.94 11.70
C MET A 291 -5.77 17.61 13.01
N VAL A 292 -6.88 18.34 13.02
CA VAL A 292 -7.44 18.91 14.25
C VAL A 292 -7.76 17.81 15.26
N SER A 293 -8.40 16.72 14.81
CA SER A 293 -8.74 15.61 15.71
C SER A 293 -7.51 14.89 16.28
N VAL A 294 -6.53 14.55 15.44
CA VAL A 294 -5.33 13.80 15.83
C VAL A 294 -4.44 14.57 16.82
N TYR A 295 -4.32 15.89 16.66
CA TYR A 295 -3.45 16.72 17.52
C TYR A 295 -4.18 17.42 18.67
N ALA A 296 -5.49 17.22 18.82
CA ALA A 296 -6.24 17.72 19.96
C ALA A 296 -5.91 16.90 21.24
N PRO A 297 -5.86 17.54 22.43
CA PRO A 297 -5.69 16.84 23.71
C PRO A 297 -6.79 15.80 23.96
N ARG A 298 -8.01 16.12 23.52
CA ARG A 298 -9.16 15.21 23.46
C ARG A 298 -9.68 15.18 22.03
N PRO A 299 -9.47 14.09 21.26
CA PRO A 299 -9.84 14.04 19.85
C PRO A 299 -11.35 14.22 19.63
N PRO A 300 -11.80 15.32 18.97
CA PRO A 300 -13.17 15.43 18.50
C PRO A 300 -13.46 14.40 17.40
N LYS A 301 -14.74 14.07 17.25
CA LYS A 301 -15.22 13.32 16.08
C LYS A 301 -15.11 14.18 14.83
N VAL A 302 -14.73 13.57 13.72
CA VAL A 302 -14.65 14.24 12.42
C VAL A 302 -15.91 13.95 11.62
N LEU A 303 -16.57 15.01 11.13
CA LEU A 303 -17.62 14.96 10.11
C LEU A 303 -17.04 15.39 8.77
N GLU A 304 -16.64 14.40 8.00
CA GLU A 304 -15.90 14.56 6.74
C GLU A 304 -16.76 15.24 5.66
N GLY A 305 -16.39 16.47 5.30
CA GLY A 305 -17.10 17.29 4.31
C GLY A 305 -18.57 17.57 4.65
N GLY A 306 -18.99 17.41 5.90
CA GLY A 306 -20.40 17.52 6.27
C GLY A 306 -21.26 16.29 5.92
N ASP A 307 -20.68 15.21 5.41
CA ASP A 307 -21.43 14.03 4.93
C ASP A 307 -21.53 12.95 6.02
N PHE A 308 -22.71 12.83 6.63
CA PHE A 308 -23.01 11.82 7.65
C PHE A 308 -22.88 10.37 7.15
N ARG A 309 -22.95 10.13 5.83
CA ARG A 309 -22.73 8.80 5.26
C ARG A 309 -21.26 8.40 5.29
N LYS A 310 -20.35 9.39 5.17
CA LYS A 310 -18.90 9.18 5.30
C LYS A 310 -18.46 9.07 6.76
N SER A 311 -19.20 9.72 7.66
CA SER A 311 -18.89 9.79 9.10
C SER A 311 -20.02 9.26 9.98
N PRO A 312 -20.39 7.96 9.89
CA PRO A 312 -21.55 7.40 10.59
C PRO A 312 -21.45 7.42 12.13
N TRP A 313 -20.26 7.70 12.67
CA TRP A 313 -20.02 7.88 14.10
C TRP A 313 -20.45 9.27 14.62
N VAL A 314 -20.76 10.23 13.73
CA VAL A 314 -21.34 11.54 14.08
C VAL A 314 -22.82 11.52 13.75
N GLN A 315 -23.67 11.91 14.70
CA GLN A 315 -25.11 11.99 14.51
C GLN A 315 -25.57 13.46 14.39
N PRO A 316 -26.60 13.77 13.57
CA PRO A 316 -27.05 15.16 13.38
C PRO A 316 -27.43 15.89 14.68
N HIS A 317 -28.03 15.19 15.63
CA HIS A 317 -28.42 15.77 16.92
C HIS A 317 -27.22 16.17 17.79
N GLU A 318 -26.04 15.56 17.58
CA GLU A 318 -24.82 15.93 18.29
C GLU A 318 -24.36 17.34 17.90
N LEU A 319 -24.53 17.75 16.63
CA LEU A 319 -24.18 19.11 16.19
C LEU A 319 -25.07 20.16 16.88
N GLN A 320 -26.36 19.85 17.05
CA GLN A 320 -27.31 20.75 17.71
C GLN A 320 -27.05 20.85 19.22
N ARG A 321 -26.74 19.73 19.87
CA ARG A 321 -26.53 19.66 21.32
C ARG A 321 -25.15 20.17 21.75
N ASP A 322 -24.10 19.75 21.05
CA ASP A 322 -22.71 19.94 21.47
C ASP A 322 -22.01 21.06 20.68
N GLY A 323 -22.61 21.54 19.59
CA GLY A 323 -21.98 22.46 18.64
C GLY A 323 -20.88 21.78 17.81
N ALA A 324 -20.33 22.51 16.84
CA ALA A 324 -19.23 22.03 16.01
C ALA A 324 -18.36 23.17 15.49
N VAL A 325 -17.08 22.88 15.23
CA VAL A 325 -16.18 23.77 14.49
C VAL A 325 -16.16 23.38 13.03
N TYR A 326 -16.30 24.37 12.14
CA TYR A 326 -16.17 24.19 10.70
C TYR A 326 -14.78 24.66 10.24
N VAL A 327 -14.04 23.79 9.56
CA VAL A 327 -12.73 24.08 8.99
C VAL A 327 -12.84 23.99 7.47
N ALA A 328 -12.33 25.00 6.78
CA ALA A 328 -12.32 25.09 5.33
C ALA A 328 -11.06 25.78 4.82
N THR A 329 -10.72 25.55 3.55
CA THR A 329 -9.62 26.26 2.88
C THR A 329 -10.06 27.60 2.31
N GLU A 330 -11.36 27.75 2.02
CA GLU A 330 -11.94 28.97 1.47
C GLU A 330 -13.12 29.44 2.33
N PRO A 331 -13.25 30.75 2.61
CA PRO A 331 -14.37 31.28 3.41
C PRO A 331 -15.75 30.95 2.84
N SER A 332 -15.86 30.82 1.51
CA SER A 332 -17.09 30.46 0.79
C SER A 332 -17.65 29.08 1.16
N GLN A 333 -16.82 28.21 1.73
CA GLN A 333 -17.20 26.85 2.13
C GLN A 333 -17.71 26.78 3.57
N LEU A 334 -17.57 27.86 4.35
CA LEU A 334 -18.06 27.94 5.72
C LEU A 334 -19.56 28.26 5.74
N PRO A 335 -20.31 27.77 6.75
CA PRO A 335 -21.71 28.13 6.92
C PRO A 335 -21.88 29.64 7.16
N SER A 336 -22.90 30.23 6.54
CA SER A 336 -23.19 31.67 6.57
C SER A 336 -23.53 32.23 7.96
N HIS A 337 -23.84 31.35 8.91
CA HIS A 337 -24.31 31.67 10.27
C HIS A 337 -23.29 31.26 11.34
N ALA A 338 -22.00 31.17 10.98
CA ALA A 338 -20.94 30.91 11.95
C ALA A 338 -20.80 32.05 12.98
N VAL A 339 -20.66 31.68 14.25
CA VAL A 339 -20.55 32.64 15.38
C VAL A 339 -19.24 33.43 15.36
N ARG A 340 -18.15 32.81 14.87
CA ARG A 340 -16.82 33.41 14.76
C ARG A 340 -16.06 32.82 13.58
N VAL A 341 -15.30 33.65 12.88
CA VAL A 341 -14.43 33.23 11.78
C VAL A 341 -12.99 33.63 12.11
N GLY A 342 -12.11 32.63 12.22
CA GLY A 342 -10.66 32.82 12.28
C GLY A 342 -10.03 32.42 10.94
N SER A 343 -8.82 32.90 10.66
CA SER A 343 -8.03 32.44 9.53
C SER A 343 -6.62 32.10 9.99
N LEU A 344 -6.10 30.98 9.48
CA LEU A 344 -4.71 30.58 9.68
C LEU A 344 -4.03 30.57 8.29
N PRO A 345 -3.06 31.45 8.02
CA PRO A 345 -2.31 31.40 6.78
C PRO A 345 -1.53 30.07 6.70
N VAL A 346 -1.70 29.33 5.60
CA VAL A 346 -1.02 28.05 5.35
C VAL A 346 0.03 28.25 4.25
N GLY A 347 1.28 28.54 4.65
CA GLY A 347 2.46 28.76 3.78
C GLY A 347 2.96 30.22 3.81
N ALA A 348 4.23 30.59 3.75
CA ALA A 348 5.47 29.85 3.50
C ALA A 348 6.26 29.59 4.80
N ALA A 349 7.29 28.76 4.73
CA ALA A 349 8.31 28.65 5.77
C ALA A 349 8.61 30.04 6.36
N ALA A 350 8.43 30.19 7.67
CA ALA A 350 9.02 31.32 8.38
C ALA A 350 10.52 31.28 8.04
N GLY A 351 10.99 32.29 7.31
CA GLY A 351 12.40 32.46 7.03
C GLY A 351 13.14 32.54 8.35
N GLY A 352 13.96 31.53 8.61
CA GLY A 352 14.99 31.49 9.64
C GLY A 352 16.32 31.23 8.97
#